data_AF-F2F1Z7-F1
#
_entry.id   AF-F2F1Z7-F1
#
_cell.length_a   1.000
_cell.length_b   1.000
_cell.length_c   1.000
_cell.angle_alpha   90.00
_cell.angle_beta   90.00
_cell.angle_gamma   90.00
#
_symmetry.space_group_name_H-M   'P 1'
#
loop_
_entity.id
_entity.type
_entity.pdbx_description
1 polymer ?
#
loop_
_entity_poly.entity_id
_entity_poly.type
_entity_poly.pdbx_seq_one_letter_code
_entity_poly.pdbx_strand_id
1 'polypeptide(L)'
;MNSQIQLIAPKWFVQDELHIIETIVSKTSADTGIVIAGENFDATKRCHPTVRLYMIQLFNDQYEITKELDAFQFDTAEEAQQFCAKLPEMTAIDLVMLMNKEEPVFSI
;
A
#
# COMPACT_ATOMS: atom_id res chain seq x y z
N MET A 1 -19.48 2.78 -6.36
CA MET A 1 -19.46 4.11 -5.72
C MET A 1 -18.00 4.41 -5.42
N ASN A 2 -17.35 5.25 -6.23
CA ASN A 2 -15.96 5.66 -6.02
C ASN A 2 -15.96 6.78 -4.99
N SER A 3 -15.85 6.41 -3.71
CA SER A 3 -15.62 7.38 -2.65
C SER A 3 -14.23 7.98 -2.88
N GLN A 4 -14.16 9.16 -3.48
CA GLN A 4 -12.94 9.97 -3.50
C GLN A 4 -12.66 10.40 -2.06
N ILE A 5 -11.83 9.61 -1.38
CA ILE A 5 -11.40 9.89 -0.01
C ILE A 5 -10.43 11.06 -0.06
N GLN A 6 -10.66 12.08 0.77
CA GLN A 6 -9.69 13.16 0.97
C GLN A 6 -8.59 12.64 1.90
N LEU A 7 -7.51 12.15 1.30
CA LEU A 7 -6.28 11.77 1.99
C LEU A 7 -5.34 12.97 2.04
N ILE A 8 -4.92 13.36 3.24
CA ILE A 8 -3.82 14.31 3.39
C ILE A 8 -2.51 13.54 3.14
N ALA A 9 -2.00 13.63 1.91
CA ALA A 9 -0.67 13.13 1.59
C ALA A 9 0.38 14.08 2.19
N PRO A 10 1.24 13.62 3.11
CA PRO A 10 2.31 14.45 3.67
C PRO A 10 3.36 14.82 2.61
N LYS A 11 4.12 15.89 2.84
CA LYS A 11 5.08 16.42 1.85
C LYS A 11 6.12 15.39 1.39
N TRP A 12 6.59 14.54 2.30
CA TRP A 12 7.54 13.46 1.98
C TRP A 12 6.95 12.47 0.96
N PHE A 13 5.64 12.21 1.03
CA PHE A 13 4.96 11.30 0.10
C PHE A 13 5.00 11.82 -1.34
N VAL A 14 4.84 13.13 -1.51
CA VAL A 14 4.93 13.79 -2.82
C VAL A 14 6.39 13.89 -3.31
N GLN A 15 7.34 14.06 -2.38
CA GLN A 15 8.78 14.14 -2.70
C GLN A 15 9.37 12.80 -3.14
N ASP A 16 8.88 11.68 -2.59
CA ASP A 16 9.26 10.32 -3.00
C ASP A 16 8.62 9.90 -4.35
N GLU A 17 7.93 10.81 -5.05
CA GLU A 17 7.20 10.52 -6.29
C GLU A 17 6.20 9.34 -6.14
N LEU A 18 5.66 9.13 -4.93
CA LEU A 18 4.69 8.08 -4.65
C LEU A 18 3.32 8.45 -5.23
N HIS A 19 2.76 7.52 -5.99
CA HIS A 19 1.44 7.64 -6.58
C HIS A 19 0.47 6.73 -5.84
N ILE A 20 -0.67 7.28 -5.40
CA ILE A 20 -1.73 6.47 -4.79
C ILE A 20 -2.34 5.62 -5.91
N ILE A 21 -2.22 4.30 -5.78
CA ILE A 21 -2.82 3.33 -6.69
C ILE A 21 -4.25 3.08 -6.24
N GLU A 22 -4.43 2.77 -4.96
CA GLU A 22 -5.71 2.38 -4.41
C GLU A 22 -5.82 2.72 -2.92
N THR A 23 -7.06 2.85 -2.44
CA THR A 23 -7.35 3.11 -1.03
C THR A 23 -8.47 2.18 -0.57
N ILE A 24 -8.18 1.38 0.45
CA ILE A 24 -9.07 0.39 1.03
C ILE A 24 -9.50 0.91 2.40
N VAL A 25 -10.77 1.26 2.57
CA VAL A 25 -11.33 1.64 3.88
C VAL A 25 -12.07 0.45 4.48
N SER A 26 -11.87 0.22 5.77
CA SER A 26 -12.57 -0.85 6.48
C SER A 26 -14.08 -0.58 6.50
N LYS A 27 -14.85 -1.57 6.07
CA LYS A 27 -16.33 -1.53 6.17
C LYS A 27 -16.83 -1.67 7.60
N THR A 28 -16.02 -2.23 8.49
CA THR A 28 -16.36 -2.51 9.89
C THR A 28 -16.00 -1.34 10.80
N SER A 29 -14.91 -0.64 10.47
CA SER A 29 -14.44 0.54 11.21
C SER A 29 -14.12 1.62 10.18
N ALA A 30 -15.10 2.48 9.88
CA ALA A 30 -14.99 3.54 8.88
C ALA A 30 -14.00 4.66 9.27
N ASP A 31 -13.27 4.48 10.37
CA ASP A 31 -12.20 5.36 10.86
C ASP A 31 -10.81 4.88 10.44
N THR A 32 -10.67 3.70 9.82
CA THR A 32 -9.38 3.08 9.53
C THR A 32 -9.36 2.47 8.13
N GLY A 33 -8.22 2.58 7.46
CA GLY A 33 -8.00 1.99 6.14
C GLY A 33 -6.52 1.77 5.81
N ILE A 34 -6.29 1.37 4.58
CA ILE A 34 -4.97 1.15 3.98
C ILE A 34 -4.91 1.93 2.67
N VAL A 35 -3.81 2.64 2.44
CA VAL A 35 -3.46 3.24 1.16
C VAL A 35 -2.36 2.41 0.53
N ILE A 36 -2.57 2.05 -0.73
CA ILE A 36 -1.60 1.38 -1.57
C ILE A 36 -0.96 2.46 -2.43
N ALA A 37 0.33 2.70 -2.22
CA ALA A 37 1.12 3.66 -2.95
C ALA A 37 2.17 2.95 -3.79
N GLY A 38 2.46 3.49 -4.97
CA GLY A 38 3.44 2.94 -5.89
C GLY A 38 4.45 3.98 -6.35
N GLU A 39 5.70 3.57 -6.47
CA GLU A 39 6.76 4.34 -7.13
C GLU A 39 7.37 3.55 -8.28
N ASN A 40 7.95 4.26 -9.25
CA ASN A 40 8.73 3.68 -10.34
C ASN A 40 7.95 2.68 -11.23
N PHE A 41 6.66 2.92 -11.47
CA PHE A 41 5.87 2.20 -12.48
C PHE A 41 6.20 2.61 -13.92
N ASP A 42 7.08 3.59 -14.11
CA ASP A 42 7.48 4.07 -15.42
C ASP A 42 8.56 3.14 -16.01
N ALA A 43 8.20 2.42 -17.07
CA ALA A 43 9.03 1.43 -17.75
C ALA A 43 10.32 2.01 -18.38
N THR A 44 10.49 3.35 -18.40
CA THR A 44 11.69 4.00 -18.94
C THR A 44 12.85 4.06 -17.97
N LYS A 45 12.60 3.96 -16.65
CA LYS A 45 13.65 3.86 -15.64
C LYS A 45 13.91 2.39 -15.34
N ARG A 46 15.17 1.94 -15.40
CA ARG A 46 15.60 0.63 -14.88
C ARG A 46 15.55 0.63 -13.34
N CYS A 47 14.39 0.87 -12.78
CA CYS A 47 14.15 0.94 -11.35
C CYS A 47 13.15 -0.15 -10.99
N HIS A 48 13.43 -0.87 -9.92
CA HIS A 48 12.54 -1.90 -9.40
C HIS A 48 11.27 -1.23 -8.87
N PRO A 49 10.09 -1.49 -9.47
CA PRO A 49 8.84 -0.90 -9.01
C PRO A 49 8.58 -1.33 -7.57
N THR A 50 8.22 -0.35 -6.74
CA THR A 50 8.02 -0.57 -5.31
C THR A 50 6.60 -0.15 -4.95
N VAL A 51 5.90 -1.04 -4.25
CA VAL A 51 4.56 -0.83 -3.71
C VAL A 51 4.68 -0.71 -2.20
N ARG A 52 4.25 0.41 -1.64
CA ARG A 52 4.25 0.66 -0.20
C ARG A 52 2.81 0.69 0.31
N LEU A 53 2.60 0.05 1.45
CA LEU A 53 1.32 0.02 2.16
C LEU A 53 1.38 0.97 3.34
N TYR A 54 0.41 1.86 3.42
CA TYR A 54 0.29 2.82 4.51
C TYR A 54 -1.03 2.64 5.23
N MET A 55 -1.01 2.63 6.56
CA MET A 55 -2.22 2.66 7.36
C MET A 55 -2.74 4.10 7.42
N ILE A 56 -4.02 4.28 7.14
CA ILE A 56 -4.70 5.57 7.25
C ILE A 56 -5.73 5.53 8.36
N GLN A 57 -5.87 6.65 9.07
CA GLN A 57 -6.91 6.83 10.06
C GLN A 57 -7.65 8.15 9.81
N LEU A 58 -8.94 8.14 10.12
CA LEU A 58 -9.80 9.31 10.03
C LEU A 58 -9.60 10.19 11.26
N PHE A 59 -9.12 11.40 11.05
CA PHE A 59 -8.96 12.42 12.07
C PHE A 59 -9.63 13.71 11.59
N ASN A 60 -10.59 14.23 12.37
CA ASN A 60 -11.36 15.43 12.02
C ASN A 60 -11.91 15.43 10.58
N ASP A 61 -12.62 14.36 10.19
CA ASP A 61 -13.22 14.15 8.86
C ASP A 61 -12.22 14.03 7.69
N GLN A 62 -10.92 13.92 7.95
CA GLN A 62 -9.88 13.74 6.93
C GLN A 62 -9.04 12.51 7.22
N TYR A 63 -8.66 11.76 6.19
CA TYR A 63 -7.78 10.62 6.38
C TYR A 63 -6.32 11.08 6.38
N GLU A 64 -5.58 10.63 7.37
CA GLU A 64 -4.15 10.90 7.51
C GLU A 64 -3.37 9.59 7.49
N ILE A 65 -2.19 9.62 6.85
CA ILE A 65 -1.25 8.50 6.90
C ILE A 65 -0.64 8.46 8.31
N THR A 66 -0.83 7.33 8.99
CA THR A 66 -0.39 7.16 10.38
C THR A 66 0.93 6.41 10.47
N LYS A 67 1.08 5.36 9.68
CA LYS A 67 2.30 4.55 9.62
C LYS A 67 2.42 3.81 8.30
N GLU A 68 3.64 3.48 7.92
CA GLU A 68 3.92 2.45 6.91
C GLU A 68 3.66 1.08 7.54
N LEU A 69 2.96 0.22 6.80
CA LEU A 69 2.72 -1.17 7.17
C LEU A 69 3.82 -2.05 6.60
N ASP A 70 4.09 -1.91 5.30
CA ASP A 70 5.04 -2.74 4.58
C ASP A 70 5.44 -2.10 3.24
N ALA A 71 6.54 -2.58 2.65
CA ALA A 71 7.04 -2.14 1.36
C ALA A 71 7.53 -3.35 0.54
N PHE A 72 6.91 -3.57 -0.62
CA PHE A 72 7.19 -4.67 -1.52
C PHE A 72 7.87 -4.15 -2.77
N GLN A 73 9.07 -4.63 -3.04
CA GLN A 73 9.78 -4.37 -4.29
C GLN A 73 9.56 -5.52 -5.27
N PHE A 74 9.33 -5.18 -6.54
CA PHE A 74 9.09 -6.13 -7.61
C PHE A 74 10.13 -5.96 -8.73
N ASP A 75 10.33 -7.00 -9.53
CA ASP A 75 11.21 -6.94 -10.70
C ASP A 75 10.55 -6.22 -11.88
N THR A 76 9.23 -6.33 -12.00
CA THR A 76 8.47 -5.75 -13.11
C THR A 76 7.24 -4.96 -12.66
N ALA A 77 6.87 -3.95 -13.45
CA ALA A 77 5.71 -3.11 -13.14
C ALA A 77 4.40 -3.90 -13.25
N GLU A 78 4.36 -4.91 -14.12
CA GLU A 78 3.22 -5.82 -14.26
C GLU A 78 2.97 -6.62 -12.98
N GLU A 79 4.01 -7.16 -12.35
CA GLU A 79 3.89 -7.88 -11.07
C GLU A 79 3.39 -6.96 -9.96
N ALA A 80 3.94 -5.75 -9.89
CA ALA A 80 3.49 -4.74 -8.92
C ALA A 80 2.01 -4.37 -9.12
N GLN A 81 1.56 -4.20 -10.37
CA GLN A 81 0.15 -3.93 -10.69
C GLN A 81 -0.76 -5.11 -10.33
N GLN A 82 -0.35 -6.34 -10.65
CA GLN A 82 -1.11 -7.54 -10.29
C GLN A 82 -1.21 -7.71 -8.77
N PHE A 83 -0.15 -7.37 -8.03
CA PHE A 83 -0.17 -7.37 -6.57
C PHE A 83 -1.19 -6.37 -6.03
N CYS A 84 -1.17 -5.13 -6.53
CA CYS A 84 -2.14 -4.10 -6.13
C CYS A 84 -3.57 -4.52 -6.43
N ALA A 85 -3.84 -5.15 -7.58
CA ALA A 85 -5.18 -5.60 -7.95
C ALA A 85 -5.72 -6.73 -7.06
N LYS A 86 -4.84 -7.59 -6.51
CA LYS A 86 -5.24 -8.71 -5.64
C LYS A 86 -5.38 -8.30 -4.18
N LEU A 87 -4.71 -7.24 -3.75
CA LEU A 87 -4.66 -6.79 -2.35
C LEU A 87 -6.05 -6.54 -1.71
N PRO A 88 -7.03 -5.93 -2.40
CA PRO A 88 -8.38 -5.74 -1.89
C PRO A 88 -9.16 -7.05 -1.70
N GLU A 89 -8.79 -8.09 -2.45
CA GLU A 89 -9.40 -9.42 -2.38
C GLU A 89 -8.73 -10.32 -1.34
N MET A 90 -7.53 -9.94 -0.86
CA MET A 90 -6.79 -10.71 0.14
C MET A 90 -7.45 -10.62 1.52
N THR A 91 -7.44 -11.75 2.23
CA THR A 91 -7.86 -11.75 3.63
C THR A 91 -6.78 -11.14 4.51
N ALA A 92 -7.15 -10.74 5.73
CA ALA A 92 -6.18 -10.29 6.72
C ALA A 92 -5.08 -11.34 6.98
N ILE A 93 -5.38 -12.64 6.84
CA ILE A 93 -4.40 -13.72 7.03
C ILE A 93 -3.39 -13.74 5.86
N ASP A 94 -3.86 -13.60 4.62
CA ASP A 94 -2.98 -13.56 3.44
C ASP A 94 -2.01 -12.38 3.54
N LEU A 95 -2.50 -11.21 3.97
CA LEU A 95 -1.68 -10.03 4.20
C LEU A 95 -0.63 -10.28 5.29
N VAL A 96 -1.01 -10.85 6.43
CA VAL A 96 -0.05 -11.20 7.49
C VAL A 96 0.99 -12.19 6.97
N MET A 97 0.61 -13.20 6.19
CA MET A 97 1.57 -14.15 5.60
C MET A 97 2.54 -13.48 4.62
N LEU A 98 2.11 -12.45 3.89
CA LEU A 98 2.97 -11.67 3.00
C LEU A 98 3.95 -10.78 3.75
N MET A 99 3.50 -10.11 4.81
CA MET A 99 4.35 -9.27 5.65
C MET A 99 5.39 -10.09 6.44
N ASN A 100 5.06 -11.33 6.79
CA ASN A 100 5.95 -12.21 7.57
C ASN A 100 6.79 -13.17 6.71
N LYS A 101 6.83 -12.98 5.38
CA LYS A 101 7.59 -13.86 4.47
C LYS A 101 9.11 -13.77 4.64
N GLU A 102 9.61 -12.86 5.48
CA GLU A 102 11.05 -12.64 5.75
C GLU A 102 11.58 -13.28 7.04
N GLU A 103 10.93 -14.29 7.61
CA GLU A 103 11.62 -15.18 8.56
C GLU A 103 11.46 -16.65 8.14
N PRO A 104 12.49 -17.27 7.53
CA PRO A 104 12.58 -18.72 7.52
C PRO A 104 12.74 -19.17 8.98
N VAL A 105 11.63 -19.43 9.65
CA VAL A 105 11.60 -20.27 10.84
C VAL A 105 12.06 -21.65 10.37
N PHE A 106 13.08 -22.19 11.03
CA PHE A 106 13.78 -23.46 10.76
C PHE A 106 14.98 -23.37 9.80
N SER A 107 16.06 -22.76 10.29
CA SER A 107 17.37 -23.42 10.18
C SER A 107 17.51 -24.38 11.37
N ILE A 108 17.41 -25.69 11.11
CA ILE A 108 17.87 -26.76 12.00
C ILE A 108 18.86 -27.63 11.23
#